data_AF-A0A1G3Y1V3-F1
#
_entry.id   AF-A0A1G3Y1V3-F1
#
_cell.length_a   1.000
_cell.length_b   1.000
_cell.length_c   1.000
_cell.angle_alpha   90.00
_cell.angle_beta   90.00
_cell.angle_gamma   90.00
#
_symmetry.space_group_name_H-M   'P 1'
#
loop_
_entity.id
_entity.type
_entity.pdbx_description
1 polymer ?
#
loop_
_entity_poly.entity_id
_entity_poly.type
_entity_poly.pdbx_seq_one_letter_code
_entity_poly.pdbx_strand_id
1 'polypeptide(L)'
;MVALYEPFIDTIVICTMTALVIIITGVYSDPATLAIREASKGAALTSVAFATVSDWFPVILTLSVVLFAYSTMISWSYYGERCWAYLFGERTSMVYRVLFLLFIVVASVASAANMVDFTDLLVLAMAFPNLIGLYLLSGKVRAMLTEYQGKLKSGELDREKQPG
;
A
#
# COMPACT_ATOMS: atom_id res chain seq x y z
N MET A 1 -9.91 3.32 15.40
CA MET A 1 -8.54 3.76 15.79
C MET A 1 -7.45 2.81 15.32
N VAL A 2 -7.71 1.50 15.14
CA VAL A 2 -6.71 0.53 14.66
C VAL A 2 -6.19 0.85 13.24
N ALA A 3 -7.06 1.27 12.31
CA ALA A 3 -6.69 1.55 10.92
C ALA A 3 -5.71 2.74 10.71
N LEU A 4 -5.50 3.61 11.71
CA LEU A 4 -4.57 4.75 11.61
C LEU A 4 -3.13 4.36 11.95
N TYR A 5 -2.91 3.25 12.67
CA TYR A 5 -1.57 2.79 13.03
C TYR A 5 -0.84 2.18 11.84
N GLU A 6 -1.58 1.52 10.94
CA GLU A 6 -1.02 0.88 9.74
C GLU A 6 -0.21 1.86 8.86
N PRO A 7 -0.76 3.00 8.39
CA PRO A 7 0.02 3.95 7.61
C PRO A 7 1.13 4.64 8.41
N PHE A 8 0.96 4.80 9.73
CA PHE A 8 2.02 5.37 10.58
C PHE A 8 3.25 4.46 10.61
N ILE A 9 3.08 3.17 10.88
CA ILE A 9 4.19 2.22 10.91
C ILE A 9 4.81 2.08 9.52
N ASP A 10 4.00 1.97 8.46
CA ASP A 10 4.51 1.83 7.09
C ASP A 10 5.32 3.06 6.63
N THR A 11 4.71 4.25 6.67
CA THR A 11 5.32 5.44 6.07
C THR A 11 6.35 6.11 6.98
N ILE A 12 6.06 6.27 8.28
CA ILE A 12 6.93 7.03 9.17
C ILE A 12 8.08 6.18 9.68
N VAL A 13 7.83 4.90 9.99
CA VAL A 13 8.87 4.02 10.53
C VAL A 13 9.59 3.30 9.40
N ILE A 14 8.89 2.49 8.59
CA ILE A 14 9.52 1.57 7.64
C ILE A 14 10.13 2.31 6.43
N CYS A 15 9.38 3.21 5.77
CA CYS A 15 9.92 3.95 4.62
C CYS A 15 11.09 4.86 5.03
N THR A 16 11.00 5.53 6.18
CA THR A 16 12.09 6.37 6.70
C THR A 16 13.34 5.55 6.99
N MET A 17 13.22 4.38 7.65
CA MET A 17 14.37 3.51 7.89
C MET A 17 15.04 3.07 6.59
N THR A 18 14.26 2.69 5.58
CA THR A 18 14.79 2.31 4.27
C THR A 18 15.51 3.47 3.59
N ALA A 19 14.92 4.67 3.61
CA ALA A 19 15.53 5.87 3.05
C ALA A 19 16.84 6.23 3.77
N LEU A 20 16.88 6.14 5.10
CA LEU A 20 18.09 6.40 5.88
C LEU A 20 19.21 5.42 5.53
N VAL A 21 18.91 4.13 5.35
CA VAL A 21 19.91 3.14 4.89
C VAL A 21 20.49 3.54 3.53
N ILE A 22 19.64 3.93 2.56
CA ILE A 22 20.09 4.37 1.23
C ILE A 22 20.98 5.62 1.32
N ILE A 23 20.64 6.58 2.21
CA ILE A 23 21.40 7.82 2.38
C ILE A 23 22.75 7.56 3.05
N ILE A 24 22.77 6.80 4.15
CA ILE A 24 23.98 6.53 4.95
C ILE A 24 25.00 5.72 4.15
N THR A 25 24.53 4.75 3.35
CA THR A 25 25.40 3.91 2.51
C THR A 25 25.92 4.65 1.28
N GLY A 26 25.36 5.82 0.93
CA GLY A 26 25.80 6.63 -0.21
C GLY A 26 25.47 6.04 -1.58
N VAL A 27 24.75 4.92 -1.65
CA VAL A 27 24.45 4.24 -2.93
C VAL A 27 23.59 5.08 -3.88
N TYR A 28 22.96 6.15 -3.39
CA TYR A 28 22.20 7.09 -4.21
C TYR A 28 23.09 7.97 -5.10
N SER A 29 24.38 8.13 -4.80
CA SER A 29 25.33 8.97 -5.55
C SER A 29 26.47 8.19 -6.20
N ASP A 30 26.56 6.89 -5.95
CA ASP A 30 27.56 6.00 -6.53
C ASP A 30 27.38 5.85 -8.06
N PRO A 31 28.43 6.08 -8.88
CA PRO A 31 28.40 5.80 -10.33
C PRO A 31 28.03 4.35 -10.66
N ALA A 32 28.35 3.38 -9.80
CA ALA A 32 28.03 1.97 -10.03
C ALA A 32 26.53 1.66 -10.00
N THR A 33 25.72 2.51 -9.34
CA THR A 33 24.25 2.34 -9.24
C THR A 33 23.47 3.15 -10.27
N LEU A 34 24.15 3.90 -11.15
CA LEU A 34 23.52 4.80 -12.13
C LEU A 34 22.49 4.07 -13.01
N ALA A 35 22.83 2.89 -13.52
CA ALA A 35 21.92 2.08 -14.34
C ALA A 35 20.67 1.60 -13.57
N ILE A 36 20.78 1.36 -12.27
CA ILE A 36 19.65 0.94 -11.42
C ILE A 36 18.72 2.13 -11.16
N ARG A 37 19.30 3.32 -10.96
CA ARG A 37 18.58 4.58 -10.72
C ARG A 37 17.84 5.07 -11.96
N GLU A 38 18.49 5.04 -13.13
CA GLU A 38 17.85 5.40 -14.41
C GLU A 38 16.72 4.44 -14.79
N ALA A 39 16.82 3.17 -14.40
CA ALA A 39 15.77 2.17 -14.61
C ALA A 39 14.64 2.21 -13.56
N SER A 40 14.67 3.15 -12.61
CA SER A 40 13.70 3.27 -11.50
C SER A 40 13.50 1.98 -10.70
N LYS A 41 14.57 1.18 -10.51
CA LYS A 41 14.51 -0.11 -9.81
C LYS A 41 14.76 0.04 -8.30
N GLY A 42 13.81 0.67 -7.60
CA GLY A 42 13.94 1.00 -6.17
C GLY A 42 14.31 -0.20 -5.27
N ALA A 43 13.65 -1.35 -5.42
CA ALA A 43 13.96 -2.54 -4.63
C ALA A 43 15.40 -3.06 -4.85
N ALA A 44 15.91 -2.96 -6.09
CA ALA A 44 17.27 -3.35 -6.41
C ALA A 44 18.29 -2.37 -5.80
N LEU A 45 17.99 -1.06 -5.80
CA LEU A 45 18.83 -0.05 -5.16
C LEU A 45 18.93 -0.30 -3.64
N THR A 46 17.81 -0.60 -2.99
CA THR A 46 17.78 -0.98 -1.57
C THR A 46 18.59 -2.25 -1.34
N SER A 47 18.49 -3.25 -2.22
CA SER A 47 19.30 -4.48 -2.09
C SER A 47 20.81 -4.19 -2.14
N VAL A 48 21.26 -3.26 -2.99
CA VAL A 48 22.67 -2.83 -3.03
C VAL A 48 23.05 -2.11 -1.73
N ALA A 49 22.19 -1.22 -1.22
CA ALA A 49 22.43 -0.54 0.06
C ALA A 49 22.58 -1.53 1.23
N PHE A 50 21.71 -2.54 1.32
CA PHE A 50 21.76 -3.52 2.39
C PHE A 50 22.96 -4.46 2.28
N ALA A 51 23.44 -4.74 1.06
CA ALA A 51 24.64 -5.53 0.83
C ALA A 51 25.90 -4.85 1.40
N THR A 52 25.97 -3.52 1.45
CA THR A 52 27.13 -2.82 2.04
C THR A 52 27.23 -3.01 3.55
N VAL A 53 26.13 -3.39 4.20
CA VAL A 53 26.10 -3.66 5.64
C VAL A 53 26.42 -5.13 5.91
N SER A 54 25.80 -6.06 5.16
CA SER A 54 26.09 -7.49 5.26
C SER A 54 25.62 -8.29 4.04
N ASP A 55 26.39 -9.29 3.64
CA ASP A 55 26.16 -10.08 2.42
C ASP A 55 24.87 -10.93 2.43
N TRP A 56 24.31 -11.25 3.60
CA TRP A 56 23.09 -12.06 3.74
C TRP A 56 21.80 -11.24 3.76
N PHE A 57 21.87 -9.92 3.99
CA PHE A 57 20.70 -9.05 4.03
C PHE A 57 19.93 -8.96 2.71
N PRO A 58 20.56 -8.94 1.52
CA PRO A 58 19.85 -9.00 0.24
C PRO A 58 18.89 -10.19 0.11
N VAL A 59 19.25 -11.35 0.67
CA VAL A 59 18.40 -12.56 0.63
C VAL A 59 17.13 -12.35 1.46
N ILE A 60 17.28 -11.78 2.66
CA ILE A 60 16.16 -11.49 3.55
C ILE A 60 15.26 -10.41 2.96
N LEU A 61 15.85 -9.36 2.39
CA LEU A 61 15.10 -8.31 1.72
C LEU A 61 14.29 -8.89 0.57
N THR A 62 14.90 -9.74 -0.26
CA THR A 62 14.21 -10.38 -1.39
C THR A 62 13.02 -11.21 -0.91
N LEU A 63 13.19 -12.05 0.11
CA LEU A 63 12.10 -12.83 0.68
C LEU A 63 10.98 -11.94 1.22
N SER A 64 11.34 -10.88 1.94
CA SER A 64 10.40 -9.91 2.51
C SER A 64 9.60 -9.18 1.43
N VAL A 65 10.27 -8.72 0.36
CA VAL A 65 9.64 -8.03 -0.76
C VAL A 65 8.68 -8.95 -1.51
N VAL A 66 9.03 -10.24 -1.71
CA VAL A 66 8.13 -11.20 -2.35
C VAL A 66 6.87 -11.41 -1.50
N LEU A 67 7.02 -11.60 -0.20
CA LEU A 67 5.87 -11.77 0.71
C LEU A 67 4.98 -10.52 0.76
N PHE A 68 5.58 -9.32 0.77
CA PHE A 68 4.88 -8.05 0.76
C PHE A 68 4.16 -7.79 -0.57
N ALA A 69 4.79 -8.09 -1.70
CA ALA A 69 4.17 -7.99 -3.01
C ALA A 69 2.98 -8.95 -3.13
N TYR A 70 3.14 -10.18 -2.62
CA TYR A 70 2.07 -11.18 -2.62
C TYR A 70 0.87 -10.76 -1.77
N SER A 71 1.09 -10.29 -0.53
CA SER A 71 0.00 -9.82 0.32
C SER A 71 -0.71 -8.62 -0.29
N THR A 72 0.03 -7.68 -0.88
CA THR A 72 -0.52 -6.52 -1.58
C THR A 72 -1.40 -6.94 -2.75
N MET A 73 -0.95 -7.90 -3.58
CA MET A 73 -1.76 -8.42 -4.69
C MET A 73 -3.09 -9.01 -4.23
N ILE A 74 -3.11 -9.75 -3.12
CA ILE A 74 -4.37 -10.31 -2.57
C ILE A 74 -5.32 -9.19 -2.15
N SER A 75 -4.84 -8.23 -1.36
CA SER A 75 -5.68 -7.12 -0.88
C SER A 75 -6.26 -6.31 -2.03
N TRP A 76 -5.45 -5.96 -3.03
CA TRP A 76 -5.91 -5.21 -4.20
C TRP A 76 -6.84 -6.03 -5.11
N SER A 77 -6.59 -7.33 -5.28
CA SER A 77 -7.53 -8.21 -5.97
C SER A 77 -8.89 -8.19 -5.28
N TYR A 78 -8.92 -8.28 -3.95
CA TYR A 78 -10.17 -8.26 -3.20
C TYR A 78 -10.90 -6.93 -3.31
N TYR A 79 -10.21 -5.80 -3.08
CA TYR A 79 -10.82 -4.48 -3.17
C TYR A 79 -11.40 -4.20 -4.56
N GLY A 80 -10.64 -4.51 -5.62
CA GLY A 80 -11.14 -4.31 -6.98
C GLY A 80 -12.28 -5.27 -7.34
N GLU A 81 -12.30 -6.50 -6.82
CA GLU A 81 -13.44 -7.42 -7.02
C GLU A 81 -14.72 -6.87 -6.35
N ARG A 82 -14.60 -6.26 -5.15
CA ARG A 82 -15.75 -5.63 -4.48
C ARG A 82 -16.27 -4.43 -5.28
N CYS A 83 -15.39 -3.60 -5.82
CA CYS A 83 -15.77 -2.50 -6.71
C CYS A 83 -16.44 -3.02 -8.00
N TRP A 84 -15.88 -4.08 -8.60
CA TRP A 84 -16.45 -4.72 -9.78
C TRP A 84 -17.84 -5.29 -9.52
N ALA A 85 -18.01 -6.02 -8.42
CA ALA A 85 -19.29 -6.59 -8.01
C ALA A 85 -20.34 -5.50 -7.74
N TYR A 86 -19.94 -4.34 -7.20
CA TYR A 86 -20.82 -3.19 -7.03
C TYR A 86 -21.32 -2.61 -8.37
N LEU A 87 -20.45 -2.53 -9.39
CA LEU A 87 -20.76 -1.98 -10.70
C LEU A 87 -21.51 -2.94 -11.63
N PHE A 88 -21.09 -4.21 -11.67
CA PHE A 88 -21.52 -5.20 -12.67
C PHE A 88 -22.22 -6.42 -12.07
N GLY A 89 -22.38 -6.48 -10.75
CA GLY A 89 -22.98 -7.59 -10.02
C GLY A 89 -22.02 -8.77 -9.77
N GLU A 90 -22.29 -9.52 -8.70
CA GLU A 90 -21.42 -10.61 -8.20
C GLU A 90 -21.24 -11.77 -9.18
N ARG A 91 -22.18 -11.98 -10.10
CA ARG A 91 -22.11 -13.07 -11.10
C ARG A 91 -20.90 -12.95 -12.02
N THR A 92 -20.34 -11.75 -12.17
CA THR A 92 -19.20 -11.49 -13.06
C THR A 92 -17.86 -11.40 -12.32
N SER A 93 -17.81 -11.67 -11.01
CA SER A 93 -16.57 -11.64 -10.22
C SER A 93 -15.47 -12.55 -10.76
N MET A 94 -15.83 -13.69 -11.36
CA MET A 94 -14.85 -14.60 -11.98
C MET A 94 -14.16 -13.95 -13.20
N VAL A 95 -14.89 -13.15 -13.98
CA VAL A 95 -14.31 -12.39 -15.10
C VAL A 95 -13.27 -11.40 -14.59
N TYR A 96 -13.57 -10.68 -13.50
CA TYR A 96 -12.62 -9.77 -12.86
C TYR A 96 -11.35 -10.49 -12.42
N ARG A 97 -11.47 -11.65 -11.75
CA ARG A 97 -10.30 -12.41 -11.27
C ARG A 97 -9.40 -12.88 -12.42
N VAL A 98 -9.98 -13.30 -13.55
CA VAL A 98 -9.21 -13.67 -14.75
C VAL A 98 -8.52 -12.45 -15.34
N LEU A 99 -9.22 -11.31 -15.48
CA LEU A 99 -8.62 -10.07 -15.95
C LEU A 99 -7.47 -9.61 -15.05
N PHE A 100 -7.65 -9.66 -13.73
CA PHE A 100 -6.62 -9.28 -12.76
C PHE A 100 -5.34 -10.12 -12.92
N LEU A 101 -5.48 -11.44 -13.10
CA LEU A 101 -4.34 -12.32 -13.35
C LEU A 101 -3.63 -12.01 -14.68
N LEU A 102 -4.40 -11.70 -15.74
CA LEU A 102 -3.82 -11.26 -17.02
C LEU A 102 -3.03 -9.96 -16.87
N PHE A 103 -3.57 -8.98 -16.13
CA PHE A 103 -2.87 -7.73 -15.85
C PHE A 103 -1.58 -7.94 -15.05
N ILE A 104 -1.51 -8.91 -14.12
CA ILE A 104 -0.26 -9.25 -13.42
C ILE A 104 0.82 -9.74 -14.41
N VAL A 105 0.44 -10.55 -15.40
CA VAL A 105 1.39 -11.02 -16.42
C VAL A 105 1.87 -9.85 -17.29
N VAL A 106 0.98 -8.93 -17.66
CA VAL A 106 1.36 -7.72 -18.41
C VAL A 106 2.27 -6.82 -17.57
N ALA A 107 1.99 -6.67 -16.28
CA ALA A 107 2.80 -5.86 -15.37
C ALA A 107 4.21 -6.42 -15.17
N SER A 108 4.42 -7.73 -15.28
CA SER A 108 5.75 -8.34 -15.13
C SER A 108 6.68 -8.11 -16.32
N VAL A 109 6.13 -7.80 -17.50
CA VAL A 109 6.90 -7.50 -18.72
C VAL A 109 7.01 -6.00 -19.02
N ALA A 110 6.19 -5.17 -18.37
CA ALA A 110 6.25 -3.72 -18.48
C ALA A 110 7.46 -3.14 -17.72
N SER A 111 7.96 -1.98 -18.14
CA SER A 111 9.01 -1.27 -17.41
C SER A 111 8.47 -0.73 -16.08
N ALA A 112 9.27 -0.87 -15.01
CA ALA A 112 8.89 -0.42 -13.67
C ALA A 112 8.49 1.07 -13.63
N ALA A 113 9.25 1.95 -14.30
CA ALA A 113 8.95 3.39 -14.36
C ALA A 113 7.55 3.67 -14.92
N ASN A 114 7.26 3.17 -16.13
CA ASN A 114 5.94 3.37 -16.75
C ASN A 114 4.80 2.79 -15.90
N MET A 115 5.04 1.67 -15.20
CA MET A 115 4.02 1.06 -14.34
C MET A 115 3.72 1.91 -13.10
N VAL A 116 4.76 2.51 -12.50
CA VAL A 116 4.62 3.45 -11.37
C VAL A 116 3.85 4.69 -11.81
N ASP A 117 4.27 5.34 -12.90
CA ASP A 117 3.61 6.55 -13.41
C ASP A 117 2.13 6.30 -13.75
N PHE A 118 1.85 5.16 -14.39
CA PHE A 118 0.48 4.76 -14.72
C PHE A 118 -0.36 4.50 -13.45
N THR A 119 0.21 3.81 -12.45
CA THR A 119 -0.50 3.50 -11.20
C THR A 119 -0.76 4.77 -10.39
N ASP A 120 0.19 5.69 -10.32
CA ASP A 120 0.04 6.97 -9.62
C ASP A 120 -1.12 7.79 -10.21
N LEU A 121 -1.25 7.81 -11.54
CA LEU A 121 -2.39 8.45 -12.21
C LEU A 121 -3.73 7.81 -11.81
N LEU A 122 -3.81 6.48 -11.77
CA LEU A 122 -5.02 5.76 -11.38
C LEU A 122 -5.38 5.99 -9.91
N VAL A 123 -4.40 5.96 -9.01
CA VAL A 123 -4.60 6.22 -7.58
C VAL A 123 -5.04 7.66 -7.36
N LEU A 124 -4.44 8.62 -8.06
CA LEU A 124 -4.87 10.03 -8.02
C LEU A 124 -6.32 10.18 -8.51
N ALA A 125 -6.67 9.53 -9.62
CA ALA A 125 -8.02 9.57 -10.18
C ALA A 125 -9.06 8.99 -9.21
N MET A 126 -8.72 7.93 -8.47
CA MET A 126 -9.56 7.36 -7.42
C MET A 126 -9.61 8.24 -6.15
N ALA A 127 -8.51 8.89 -5.80
CA ALA A 127 -8.43 9.74 -4.61
C ALA A 127 -9.32 10.98 -4.73
N PHE A 128 -9.38 11.61 -5.91
CA PHE A 128 -10.14 12.84 -6.13
C PHE A 128 -11.63 12.76 -5.75
N PRO A 129 -12.43 11.80 -6.27
CA PRO A 129 -13.84 11.67 -5.88
C PRO A 129 -14.00 11.30 -4.40
N ASN A 130 -13.10 10.48 -3.83
CA ASN A 130 -13.13 10.12 -2.42
C ASN A 130 -12.89 11.33 -1.50
N LEU A 131 -11.94 12.20 -1.86
CA LEU A 131 -11.67 13.43 -1.11
C LEU A 131 -12.84 14.41 -1.15
N ILE A 132 -13.50 14.56 -2.30
CA ILE A 132 -14.72 15.37 -2.42
C ILE A 132 -15.83 14.80 -1.53
N GLY A 133 -16.06 13.48 -1.60
CA GLY A 133 -17.05 12.80 -0.75
C GLY A 133 -16.77 13.00 0.74
N LEU A 134 -15.52 12.85 1.15
CA LEU A 134 -15.09 13.07 2.54
C LEU A 134 -15.30 14.52 2.97
N TYR A 135 -14.99 15.50 2.13
CA TYR A 135 -15.20 16.91 2.44
C TYR A 135 -16.69 17.23 2.65
N LEU A 136 -17.55 16.78 1.74
CA LEU A 136 -19.01 16.97 1.84
C LEU A 136 -19.61 16.25 3.07
N LEU A 137 -19.08 15.08 3.43
CA LEU A 137 -19.55 14.29 4.57
C LEU A 137 -18.85 14.63 5.89
N SER A 138 -17.84 15.51 5.89
CA SER A 138 -17.01 15.83 7.05
C SER A 138 -17.83 16.24 8.29
N GLY A 139 -18.92 16.98 8.09
CA GLY A 139 -19.85 17.35 9.17
C GLY A 139 -20.55 16.14 9.81
N LYS A 140 -21.02 15.18 9.01
CA LYS A 140 -21.63 13.93 9.51
C LYS A 140 -20.61 13.05 10.21
N VAL A 141 -19.40 12.93 9.65
CA VAL A 141 -18.31 12.17 10.27
C VAL A 141 -17.94 12.75 11.64
N ARG A 142 -17.86 14.09 11.75
CA ARG A 142 -17.58 14.77 13.03
C ARG A 142 -18.67 14.51 14.08
N ALA A 143 -19.94 14.54 13.68
CA ALA A 143 -21.05 14.24 14.59
C ALA A 143 -20.97 12.79 15.10
N MET A 144 -20.80 11.81 14.22
CA MET A 144 -20.65 10.40 14.59
C MET A 144 -19.39 10.15 15.44
N LEU A 145 -18.28 10.85 15.16
CA LEU A 145 -17.07 10.75 15.97
C LEU A 145 -17.30 11.26 17.40
N THR A 146 -18.04 12.37 17.54
CA THR A 146 -18.35 12.96 18.85
C THR A 146 -19.26 12.02 19.66
N GLU A 147 -20.26 11.43 19.01
CA GLU A 147 -21.13 10.41 19.63
C GLU A 147 -20.32 9.18 20.07
N TYR A 148 -19.47 8.64 19.18
CA TYR A 148 -18.60 7.51 19.49
C TYR A 148 -17.67 7.80 20.68
N GLN A 149 -17.06 8.99 20.73
CA GLN A 149 -16.22 9.40 21.85
C GLN A 149 -17.01 9.55 23.15
N GLY A 150 -18.26 10.02 23.08
CA GLY A 150 -19.17 10.07 24.22
C GLY A 150 -19.44 8.68 24.80
N LYS A 151 -19.83 7.73 23.93
CA LYS A 151 -20.10 6.32 24.29
C LYS A 151 -18.86 5.59 24.81
N LEU A 152 -17.67 5.92 24.29
CA LEU A 152 -16.40 5.37 24.76
C LEU A 152 -16.06 5.87 26.18
N LYS A 153 -16.30 7.15 26.47
CA LYS A 153 -16.03 7.73 27.79
C LYS A 153 -17.05 7.32 28.84
N SER A 154 -18.30 7.06 28.45
CA SER A 154 -19.36 6.59 29.36
C SER A 154 -19.25 5.09 29.68
N GLY A 155 -18.39 4.33 28.99
CA GLY A 155 -18.26 2.88 29.15
C GLY A 155 -19.41 2.07 28.55
N GLU A 156 -20.33 2.71 27.80
CA GLU A 156 -21.45 2.00 27.14
C GLU A 156 -20.97 1.01 26.08
N LEU A 157 -19.85 1.29 25.40
CA LEU A 157 -19.28 0.39 24.39
C LEU A 157 -18.75 -0.92 24.99
N ASP A 158 -18.39 -0.95 26.27
CA ASP A 158 -17.94 -2.17 26.95
C ASP A 158 -19.12 -3.04 27.42
N ARG A 159 -20.30 -2.44 27.64
CA ARG A 159 -21.53 -3.14 28.03
C ARG A 159 -22.15 -3.96 26.90
N GLU A 160 -22.01 -3.54 25.65
CA GLU A 160 -22.50 -4.29 24.47
C GLU A 160 -21.67 -5.56 24.18
N LYS A 161 -20.45 -5.68 24.71
CA LYS A 161 -19.56 -6.83 24.49
C LYS A 161 -19.81 -8.02 25.42
N GLN A 162 -20.76 -7.95 26.35
CA GLN A 162 -21.19 -9.09 27.17
C GLN A 162 -22.59 -9.57 26.79
N PRO A 163 -22.75 -10.41 25.76
CA PRO A 163 -23.74 -11.46 25.82
C PRO A 163 -23.17 -12.60 26.68
N GLY A 164 -23.94 -13.04 27.67
CA GLY A 164 -23.62 -14.21 28.50
C GLY A 164 -23.57 -15.52 27.73
#